data_AF-A0A1I2Z2A4-F1
#
_entry.id   AF-A0A1I2Z2A4-F1
#
_cell.length_a   1.000
_cell.length_b   1.000
_cell.length_c   1.000
_cell.angle_alpha   90.00
_cell.angle_beta   90.00
_cell.angle_gamma   90.00
#
_symmetry.space_group_name_H-M   'P 1'
#
loop_
_entity.id
_entity.type
_entity.pdbx_description
1 polymer ?
#
loop_
_entity_poly.entity_id
_entity_poly.type
_entity_poly.pdbx_seq_one_letter_code
_entity_poly.pdbx_strand_id
1 'polypeptide(L)'
;MRLPEQVPANEHLTMQIARQVYKLQVAENVIVFFRNGEPAYITKRFDLKPDGMRHGQEDLASLAGRTKHTAGSDFIYEGSYKEIAGIIKATVPAFRVELEKLFSLIVFNYLFSNGDAHLKNFSLIDTAYCDYVLSPAYDLICTRLHVIRTLP
;
A
#
# COMPACT_ATOMS: atom_id res chain seq x y z
N MET A 1 7.72 -6.41 19.17
CA MET A 1 6.61 -5.57 18.69
C MET A 1 5.73 -5.20 19.88
N ARG A 2 5.35 -3.93 20.04
CA ARG A 2 4.45 -3.43 21.09
C ARG A 2 2.99 -3.54 20.62
N LEU A 3 2.08 -3.97 21.49
CA LEU A 3 0.63 -4.06 21.23
C LEU A 3 0.28 -4.81 19.91
N PRO A 4 0.81 -6.02 19.67
CA PRO A 4 0.54 -6.78 18.44
C PRO A 4 -0.96 -7.07 18.23
N GLU A 5 -1.72 -7.23 19.30
CA GLU A 5 -3.17 -7.45 19.28
C GLU A 5 -3.96 -6.25 18.72
N GLN A 6 -3.35 -5.06 18.69
CA GLN A 6 -3.98 -3.83 18.19
C GLN A 6 -3.68 -3.56 16.72
N VAL A 7 -2.85 -4.37 16.06
CA VAL A 7 -2.50 -4.21 14.63
C VAL A 7 -3.74 -4.13 13.74
N PRO A 8 -4.76 -5.01 13.87
CA PRO A 8 -5.96 -4.92 13.04
C PRO A 8 -6.70 -3.58 13.19
N ALA A 9 -6.77 -3.06 14.42
CA ALA A 9 -7.41 -1.78 14.70
C ALA A 9 -6.60 -0.59 14.16
N ASN A 10 -5.27 -0.66 14.24
CA ASN A 10 -4.36 0.36 13.71
C ASN A 10 -4.46 0.46 12.19
N GLU A 11 -4.39 -0.68 11.49
CA GLU A 11 -4.50 -0.71 10.03
C GLU A 11 -5.87 -0.21 9.57
N HIS A 12 -6.96 -0.70 10.18
CA HIS A 12 -8.30 -0.21 9.88
C HIS A 12 -8.43 1.30 10.09
N LEU A 13 -8.00 1.82 11.25
CA LEU A 13 -8.10 3.24 11.55
C LEU A 13 -7.30 4.08 10.54
N THR A 14 -6.07 3.67 10.25
CA THR A 14 -5.19 4.38 9.30
C THR A 14 -5.78 4.39 7.89
N MET A 15 -6.29 3.25 7.43
CA MET A 15 -6.98 3.11 6.13
C MET A 15 -8.27 3.94 6.06
N GLN A 16 -9.05 4.01 7.14
CA GLN A 16 -10.26 4.85 7.20
C GLN A 16 -9.92 6.33 7.21
N ILE A 17 -8.85 6.76 7.92
CA ILE A 17 -8.40 8.16 7.88
C ILE A 17 -7.91 8.53 6.46
N ALA A 18 -7.12 7.66 5.82
CA ALA A 18 -6.69 7.84 4.43
C ALA A 18 -7.87 8.07 3.48
N ARG A 19 -8.92 7.23 3.58
CA ARG A 19 -10.12 7.33 2.75
C ARG A 19 -10.98 8.55 3.07
N GLN A 20 -11.32 8.73 4.34
CA GLN A 20 -12.40 9.64 4.74
C GLN A 20 -11.90 11.08 4.92
N VAL A 21 -10.68 11.27 5.41
CA VAL A 21 -10.12 12.59 5.70
C VAL A 21 -9.26 13.07 4.52
N TYR A 22 -8.31 12.25 4.07
CA TYR A 22 -7.35 12.62 3.03
C TYR A 22 -7.83 12.32 1.61
N LYS A 23 -8.99 11.66 1.47
CA LYS A 23 -9.61 11.30 0.17
C LYS A 23 -8.68 10.48 -0.73
N LEU A 24 -7.78 9.70 -0.13
CA LEU A 24 -6.94 8.76 -0.87
C LEU A 24 -7.78 7.59 -1.38
N GLN A 25 -7.44 7.12 -2.59
CA GLN A 25 -7.98 5.89 -3.13
C GLN A 25 -7.34 4.71 -2.39
N VAL A 26 -8.12 4.02 -1.57
CA VAL A 26 -7.67 2.88 -0.76
C VAL A 26 -8.55 1.66 -1.02
N ALA A 27 -8.02 0.48 -0.77
CA ALA A 27 -8.78 -0.76 -0.79
C ALA A 27 -9.96 -0.69 0.20
N GLU A 28 -11.13 -1.21 -0.21
CA GLU A 28 -12.26 -1.32 0.71
C GLU A 28 -11.89 -2.24 1.86
N ASN A 29 -12.22 -1.83 3.08
CA ASN A 29 -11.80 -2.53 4.26
C ASN A 29 -12.82 -2.39 5.39
N VAL A 30 -12.75 -3.33 6.32
CA VAL A 30 -13.66 -3.46 7.46
C VAL A 30 -12.89 -4.13 8.59
N ILE A 31 -13.25 -3.77 9.83
CA ILE A 31 -12.89 -4.53 11.02
C ILE A 31 -14.09 -5.32 11.51
N VAL A 32 -13.87 -6.60 11.81
CA VAL A 32 -14.87 -7.48 12.43
C VAL A 32 -14.33 -7.99 13.76
N PHE A 33 -15.23 -8.53 14.59
CA PHE A 33 -14.87 -9.09 15.89
C PHE A 33 -15.35 -10.54 15.96
N PHE A 34 -14.45 -11.43 16.38
CA PHE A 34 -14.80 -12.81 16.69
C PHE A 34 -15.67 -12.90 17.95
N ARG A 35 -16.24 -14.07 18.24
CA ARG A 35 -17.08 -14.29 19.43
C ARG A 35 -16.36 -14.01 20.75
N ASN A 36 -15.04 -14.14 20.79
CA ASN A 36 -14.19 -13.84 21.93
C ASN A 36 -13.79 -12.35 22.01
N GLY A 37 -14.25 -11.50 21.09
CA GLY A 37 -13.92 -10.08 21.03
C GLY A 37 -12.60 -9.75 20.31
N GLU A 38 -11.87 -10.74 19.80
CA GLU A 38 -10.64 -10.48 19.05
C GLU A 38 -10.96 -9.78 17.71
N PRO A 39 -10.25 -8.68 17.37
CA PRO A 39 -10.47 -7.98 16.11
C PRO A 39 -9.78 -8.72 14.95
N ALA A 40 -10.45 -8.74 13.80
CA ALA A 40 -9.87 -9.13 12.53
C ALA A 40 -10.07 -8.02 11.50
N TYR A 41 -8.99 -7.66 10.82
CA TYR A 41 -9.02 -6.72 9.71
C TYR A 41 -9.23 -7.49 8.41
N ILE A 42 -10.15 -7.01 7.58
CA ILE A 42 -10.49 -7.60 6.30
C ILE A 42 -10.40 -6.52 5.24
N THR A 43 -9.53 -6.75 4.25
CA THR A 43 -9.46 -5.95 3.03
C THR A 43 -10.12 -6.71 1.89
N LYS A 44 -11.02 -6.04 1.18
CA LYS A 44 -11.57 -6.56 -0.07
C LYS A 44 -10.51 -6.44 -1.17
N ARG A 45 -10.25 -7.57 -1.83
CA ARG A 45 -9.38 -7.63 -3.01
C ARG A 45 -9.95 -6.76 -4.13
N PHE A 46 -9.17 -5.77 -4.56
CA PHE A 46 -9.51 -4.88 -5.67
C PHE A 46 -9.03 -5.40 -7.03
N ASP A 47 -8.24 -6.48 -7.04
CA ASP A 47 -7.77 -7.15 -8.25
C ASP A 47 -8.74 -8.22 -8.78
N LEU A 48 -9.94 -8.33 -8.20
CA LEU A 48 -10.99 -9.24 -8.65
C LEU A 48 -12.08 -8.47 -9.42
N LYS A 49 -12.31 -8.87 -10.67
CA LYS A 49 -13.36 -8.36 -11.55
C LYS A 49 -14.72 -8.98 -11.17
N PRO A 50 -15.85 -8.33 -11.51
CA PRO A 50 -17.19 -8.86 -11.22
C PRO A 50 -17.49 -10.24 -11.84
N ASP A 51 -16.81 -10.60 -12.92
CA ASP A 51 -16.90 -11.89 -13.60
C ASP A 51 -16.01 -12.98 -12.96
N GLY A 52 -15.31 -12.66 -11.88
CA GLY A 52 -14.37 -13.56 -11.18
C GLY A 52 -12.98 -13.63 -11.81
N MET A 53 -12.73 -12.92 -12.93
CA MET A 53 -11.40 -12.80 -13.50
C MET A 53 -10.54 -11.86 -12.67
N ARG A 54 -9.22 -11.91 -12.88
CA ARG A 54 -8.27 -11.03 -12.21
C ARG A 54 -7.90 -9.83 -13.08
N HIS A 55 -7.77 -8.70 -12.43
CA HIS A 55 -7.00 -7.57 -12.97
C HIS A 55 -5.52 -7.96 -13.03
N GLY A 56 -4.82 -7.46 -14.05
CA GLY A 56 -3.37 -7.45 -14.06
C GLY A 56 -2.87 -6.47 -13.03
N GLN A 57 -2.30 -6.96 -11.93
CA GLN A 57 -1.70 -6.14 -10.88
C GLN A 57 -0.23 -6.51 -10.74
N GLU A 58 0.64 -5.51 -10.75
CA GLU A 58 2.08 -5.68 -10.55
C GLU A 58 2.60 -4.72 -9.49
N ASP A 59 3.36 -5.27 -8.53
CA ASP A 59 4.03 -4.46 -7.51
C ASP A 59 5.29 -3.77 -8.07
N LEU A 60 5.68 -2.65 -7.45
CA LEU A 60 6.78 -1.85 -7.96
C LEU A 60 8.16 -2.50 -7.77
N ALA A 61 8.30 -3.50 -6.90
CA ALA A 61 9.56 -4.25 -6.82
C ALA A 61 9.72 -5.12 -8.09
N SER A 62 8.64 -5.80 -8.49
CA SER A 62 8.58 -6.58 -9.73
C SER A 62 8.78 -5.68 -10.97
N LEU A 63 8.11 -4.53 -11.03
CA LEU A 63 8.26 -3.58 -12.14
C LEU A 63 9.66 -2.93 -12.19
N ALA A 64 10.37 -2.87 -11.06
CA ALA A 64 11.77 -2.46 -11.01
C ALA A 64 12.75 -3.59 -11.39
N GLY A 65 12.26 -4.80 -11.73
CA GLY A 65 13.10 -5.97 -12.01
C GLY A 65 13.80 -6.52 -10.77
N ARG A 66 13.31 -6.22 -9.57
CA ARG A 66 13.94 -6.58 -8.31
C ARG A 66 13.28 -7.81 -7.71
N THR A 67 14.11 -8.79 -7.42
CA THR A 67 13.73 -10.05 -6.79
C THR A 67 14.80 -10.40 -5.76
N LYS A 68 14.51 -11.40 -4.91
CA LYS A 68 15.52 -11.96 -4.00
C LYS A 68 16.80 -12.40 -4.72
N HIS A 69 16.67 -12.89 -5.95
CA HIS A 69 17.80 -13.37 -6.75
C HIS A 69 18.59 -12.24 -7.39
N THR A 70 17.94 -11.14 -7.78
CA THR A 70 18.59 -10.02 -8.49
C THR A 70 19.12 -8.93 -7.57
N ALA A 71 18.52 -8.76 -6.38
CA ALA A 71 18.79 -7.64 -5.48
C ALA A 71 18.84 -8.04 -3.98
N GLY A 72 19.02 -9.33 -3.67
CA GLY A 72 19.19 -9.80 -2.28
C GLY A 72 17.90 -9.86 -1.46
N SER A 73 18.01 -10.24 -0.18
CA SER A 73 16.84 -10.48 0.68
C SER A 73 16.02 -9.22 0.97
N ASP A 74 16.68 -8.06 1.02
CA ASP A 74 16.10 -6.78 1.44
C ASP A 74 15.67 -5.90 0.26
N PHE A 75 15.63 -6.47 -0.96
CA PHE A 75 15.35 -5.76 -2.22
C PHE A 75 14.09 -4.88 -2.21
N ILE A 76 13.11 -5.22 -1.38
CA ILE A 76 11.86 -4.46 -1.22
C ILE A 76 12.09 -3.09 -0.57
N TYR A 77 13.16 -2.94 0.22
CA TYR A 77 13.54 -1.72 0.94
C TYR A 77 14.58 -0.86 0.22
N GLU A 78 15.30 -1.40 -0.76
CA GLU A 78 16.42 -0.71 -1.41
C GLU A 78 15.97 0.28 -2.51
N GLY A 79 14.66 0.55 -2.63
CA GLY A 79 14.09 1.41 -3.67
C GLY A 79 13.84 2.84 -3.22
N SER A 80 13.88 3.77 -4.17
CA SER A 80 13.55 5.18 -3.93
C SER A 80 12.21 5.57 -4.58
N TYR A 81 11.51 6.52 -3.96
CA TYR A 81 10.31 7.12 -4.56
C TYR A 81 10.58 7.77 -5.94
N LYS A 82 11.83 8.20 -6.19
CA LYS A 82 12.26 8.71 -7.49
C LYS A 82 12.25 7.62 -8.56
N GLU A 83 12.73 6.42 -8.23
CA GLU A 83 12.68 5.27 -9.14
C GLU A 83 11.23 4.84 -9.41
N ILE A 84 10.40 4.79 -8.37
CA ILE A 84 8.95 4.54 -8.50
C ILE A 84 8.32 5.54 -9.48
N ALA A 85 8.59 6.84 -9.30
CA ALA A 85 8.08 7.87 -10.19
C ALA A 85 8.60 7.71 -11.64
N GLY A 86 9.83 7.21 -11.80
CA GLY A 86 10.41 6.88 -13.11
C GLY A 86 9.66 5.74 -13.81
N ILE A 87 9.35 4.67 -13.07
CA ILE A 87 8.56 3.53 -13.58
C ILE A 87 7.19 4.01 -14.03
N ILE A 88 6.47 4.76 -13.17
CA ILE A 88 5.13 5.29 -13.50
C ILE A 88 5.18 6.16 -14.76
N LYS A 89 6.18 7.04 -14.90
CA LYS A 89 6.34 7.86 -16.12
C LYS A 89 6.54 7.03 -17.39
N ALA A 90 7.17 5.87 -17.27
CA ALA A 90 7.46 5.00 -18.41
C ALA A 90 6.30 4.07 -18.77
N THR A 91 5.47 3.68 -17.80
CA THR A 91 4.46 2.62 -17.98
C THR A 91 3.01 3.10 -17.97
N VAL A 92 2.72 4.27 -17.38
CA VAL A 92 1.36 4.79 -17.19
C VAL A 92 1.08 5.94 -18.16
N PRO A 93 0.12 5.82 -19.09
CA PRO A 93 -0.23 6.90 -20.01
C PRO A 93 -0.65 8.19 -19.28
N ALA A 94 -1.44 8.07 -18.22
CA ALA A 94 -1.90 9.16 -17.37
C ALA A 94 -0.93 9.54 -16.23
N PHE A 95 0.39 9.33 -16.41
CA PHE A 95 1.37 9.42 -15.32
C PHE A 95 1.31 10.72 -14.51
N ARG A 96 0.94 11.87 -15.09
CA ARG A 96 0.89 13.14 -14.37
C ARG A 96 -0.07 13.09 -13.19
N VAL A 97 -1.27 12.56 -13.41
CA VAL A 97 -2.29 12.40 -12.38
C VAL A 97 -1.87 11.31 -11.38
N GLU A 98 -1.30 10.20 -11.87
CA GLU A 98 -0.86 9.11 -10.99
C GLU A 98 0.35 9.50 -10.11
N LEU A 99 1.22 10.41 -10.57
CA LEU A 99 2.30 10.96 -9.75
C LEU A 99 1.81 11.87 -8.63
N GLU A 100 0.73 12.63 -8.85
CA GLU A 100 0.09 13.42 -7.79
C GLU A 100 -0.52 12.52 -6.71
N LYS A 101 -1.17 11.42 -7.13
CA LYS A 101 -1.68 10.39 -6.21
C LYS A 101 -0.55 9.74 -5.42
N LEU A 102 0.53 9.33 -6.11
CA LEU A 102 1.72 8.77 -5.47
C LEU A 102 2.29 9.74 -4.44
N PHE A 103 2.48 11.01 -4.80
CA PHE A 103 3.02 12.01 -3.89
C PHE A 103 2.14 12.17 -2.64
N SER A 104 0.82 12.24 -2.82
CA SER A 104 -0.13 12.31 -1.71
C SER A 104 -0.02 11.10 -0.78
N LEU A 105 0.15 9.91 -1.35
CA LEU A 105 0.34 8.67 -0.59
C LEU A 105 1.69 8.63 0.15
N ILE A 106 2.77 9.14 -0.45
CA ILE A 106 4.08 9.26 0.21
C ILE A 106 3.99 10.20 1.42
N VAL A 107 3.37 11.37 1.23
CA VAL A 107 3.17 12.34 2.31
C VAL A 107 2.30 11.74 3.41
N PHE A 108 1.26 10.99 3.06
CA PHE A 108 0.43 10.29 4.04
C PHE A 108 1.24 9.26 4.86
N ASN A 109 2.00 8.39 4.20
CA ASN A 109 2.88 7.42 4.89
C ASN A 109 3.87 8.13 5.84
N TYR A 110 4.42 9.28 5.43
CA TYR A 110 5.27 10.09 6.29
C TYR A 110 4.52 10.62 7.52
N LEU A 111 3.35 11.23 7.34
CA LEU A 111 2.54 11.79 8.44
C LEU A 111 2.11 10.74 9.46
N PHE A 112 1.75 9.55 8.99
CA PHE A 112 1.33 8.44 9.85
C PHE A 112 2.49 7.57 10.32
N SER A 113 3.74 7.99 10.07
CA SER A 113 4.93 7.25 10.48
C SER A 113 4.89 5.78 10.03
N ASN A 114 4.44 5.52 8.80
CA ASN A 114 4.47 4.19 8.22
C ASN A 114 5.90 3.84 7.79
N GLY A 115 6.66 3.29 8.74
CA GLY A 115 8.04 2.84 8.53
C GLY A 115 8.19 1.57 7.70
N ASP A 116 7.09 0.94 7.28
CA ASP A 116 7.08 -0.30 6.48
C ASP A 116 6.58 -0.08 5.05
N ALA A 117 6.43 1.18 4.62
CA ALA A 117 6.00 1.54 3.27
C ALA A 117 7.11 1.24 2.23
N HIS A 118 7.27 -0.03 1.88
CA HIS A 118 8.27 -0.54 0.95
C HIS A 118 7.72 -0.77 -0.47
N LEU A 119 8.58 -1.12 -1.43
CA LEU A 119 8.21 -1.22 -2.86
C LEU A 119 6.99 -2.11 -3.15
N LYS A 120 6.76 -3.15 -2.35
CA LYS A 120 5.62 -4.06 -2.53
C LYS A 120 4.26 -3.51 -2.08
N ASN A 121 4.25 -2.37 -1.38
CA ASN A 121 3.01 -1.71 -0.92
C ASN A 121 2.50 -0.69 -1.94
N PHE A 122 3.13 -0.66 -3.11
CA PHE A 122 2.72 0.13 -4.25
C PHE A 122 2.59 -0.79 -5.45
N SER A 123 1.43 -0.80 -6.09
CA SER A 123 1.20 -1.55 -7.33
C SER A 123 0.57 -0.69 -8.40
N LEU A 124 0.78 -1.10 -9.65
CA LEU A 124 -0.04 -0.70 -10.78
C LEU A 124 -1.11 -1.76 -11.04
N ILE A 125 -2.27 -1.33 -11.50
CA ILE A 125 -3.40 -2.21 -11.86
C ILE A 125 -3.92 -1.85 -13.26
N ASP A 126 -4.28 -2.87 -14.04
CA ASP A 126 -4.88 -2.69 -15.36
C ASP A 126 -6.28 -2.08 -15.27
N THR A 127 -6.66 -1.30 -16.27
CA THR A 127 -8.02 -0.81 -16.42
C THR A 127 -8.76 -1.55 -17.53
N ALA A 128 -10.06 -1.28 -17.68
CA ALA A 128 -10.87 -1.79 -18.79
C ALA A 128 -10.37 -1.32 -20.18
N TYR A 129 -9.49 -0.32 -20.24
CA TYR A 129 -8.94 0.23 -21.48
C TYR A 129 -7.55 -0.32 -21.84
N CYS A 130 -7.11 -1.40 -21.20
CA CYS A 130 -5.80 -2.03 -21.41
C CYS A 130 -4.60 -1.11 -21.12
N ASP A 131 -4.78 -0.09 -20.28
CA ASP A 131 -3.71 0.71 -19.69
C ASP A 131 -3.55 0.40 -18.20
N TYR A 132 -2.57 1.02 -17.55
CA TYR A 132 -2.28 0.85 -16.12
C TYR A 132 -2.45 2.17 -15.37
N VAL A 133 -2.88 2.07 -14.12
CA VAL A 133 -2.96 3.19 -13.16
C VAL A 133 -2.43 2.75 -11.79
N LEU A 134 -2.20 3.69 -10.87
CA LEU A 134 -1.87 3.33 -9.49
C LEU A 134 -3.06 2.58 -8.87
N SER A 135 -2.79 1.42 -8.27
CA SER A 135 -3.79 0.65 -7.54
C SER A 135 -4.31 1.42 -6.32
N PRO A 136 -5.51 1.07 -5.80
CA PRO A 136 -5.92 1.53 -4.48
C PRO A 136 -4.84 1.19 -3.45
N ALA A 137 -4.49 2.15 -2.59
CA ALA A 137 -3.52 1.91 -1.54
C ALA A 137 -4.04 0.86 -0.54
N TYR A 138 -3.13 0.04 -0.03
CA TYR A 138 -3.37 -1.02 0.96
C TYR A 138 -2.19 -1.04 1.94
N ASP A 139 -2.35 -1.77 3.05
CA ASP A 139 -1.29 -1.94 4.04
C ASP A 139 -0.76 -0.59 4.60
N LEU A 140 -1.70 0.32 4.87
CA LEU A 140 -1.42 1.60 5.51
C LEU A 140 -1.56 1.43 7.02
N ILE A 141 -0.46 1.62 7.74
CA ILE A 141 -0.40 1.41 9.18
C ILE A 141 0.52 2.43 9.85
N CYS A 142 0.18 2.87 11.06
CA CYS A 142 1.10 3.66 11.89
C CYS A 142 2.06 2.73 12.63
N THR A 143 3.22 2.42 12.04
CA THR A 143 4.18 1.48 12.65
C THR A 143 4.75 2.00 13.96
N ARG A 144 4.80 3.34 14.14
CA ARG A 144 5.27 3.99 15.37
C ARG A 144 4.56 3.53 16.64
N LEU A 145 3.28 3.12 16.55
CA LEU A 145 2.53 2.59 17.70
C LEU A 145 3.08 1.24 18.20
N HIS A 146 3.72 0.48 17.31
CA HIS A 146 4.19 -0.89 17.56
C HIS A 146 5.70 -1.00 17.79
N VAL A 147 6.44 0.09 17.68
CA VAL A 147 7.88 0.15 17.97
C VAL A 147 8.08 0.59 19.41
N ILE A 148 8.94 -0.12 20.14
CA ILE A 148 9.36 0.28 21.49
C ILE A 148 10.21 1.54 21.32
N ARG A 149 9.85 2.61 22.04
CA ARG A 149 10.65 3.83 22.06
C ARG A 149 11.98 3.53 22.75
N THR A 150 13.02 3.22 21.99
CA THR A 150 14.39 3.45 22.42
C THR A 150 14.58 4.96 22.41
N LEU A 151 14.50 5.56 23.59
CA LEU A 151 14.92 6.96 23.78
C LEU A 151 16.43 7.06 23.48
N PRO A 152 16.94 8.19 22.94
CA PRO A 152 18.24 8.67 23.37
C PRO A 152 18.19 9.10 24.84
#